data_AF-A0A1T5FTW7-F1
#
_entry.id   AF-A0A1T5FTW7-F1
#
_cell.length_a   1.000
_cell.length_b   1.000
_cell.length_c   1.000
_cell.angle_alpha   90.00
_cell.angle_beta   90.00
_cell.angle_gamma   90.00
#
_symmetry.space_group_name_H-M   'P 1'
#
loop_
_entity.id
_entity.type
_entity.pdbx_description
1 polymer ?
#
loop_
_entity_poly.entity_id
_entity_poly.type
_entity_poly.pdbx_seq_one_letter_code
_entity_poly.pdbx_strand_id
1 'polypeptide(L)'
;METELSKIKLNRAKSRVEELKAFYIMLAGYVVLVPFLIYVNQISTPDLQWFWIPVLGAGSGILAYAILLFYGNKWEDKKIKEILVKENQK
;
A
#
# COMPACT_ATOMS: atom_id res chain seq x y z
N MET A 1 -21.82 14.35 20.62
CA MET A 1 -20.38 14.09 20.77
C MET A 1 -20.03 12.63 20.52
N GLU A 2 -20.67 11.66 21.18
CA GLU A 2 -20.40 10.22 20.95
C GLU A 2 -20.71 9.74 19.52
N THR A 3 -21.67 10.38 18.87
CA THR A 3 -22.05 10.13 17.47
C THR A 3 -20.99 10.53 16.45
N GLU A 4 -20.21 11.58 16.70
CA GLU A 4 -19.15 12.03 15.79
C GLU A 4 -17.87 11.21 16.00
N LEU A 5 -17.57 10.84 17.25
CA LEU A 5 -16.42 10.00 17.58
C LEU A 5 -16.56 8.57 17.00
N SER A 6 -17.78 8.01 17.03
CA SER A 6 -18.06 6.69 16.44
C SER A 6 -17.94 6.72 14.91
N LYS A 7 -18.42 7.78 14.24
CA LYS A 7 -18.24 7.98 12.79
C LYS A 7 -16.77 8.07 12.40
N ILE A 8 -15.96 8.85 13.11
CA ILE A 8 -14.52 9.00 12.83
C ILE A 8 -13.80 7.66 12.96
N LYS A 9 -14.09 6.88 14.03
CA LYS A 9 -13.51 5.53 14.21
C LYS A 9 -13.94 4.57 13.10
N LEU A 10 -15.22 4.57 12.74
CA LEU A 10 -15.75 3.70 11.70
C LEU A 10 -15.16 4.03 10.32
N ASN A 11 -15.03 5.32 9.99
CA ASN A 11 -14.47 5.76 8.72
C ASN A 11 -12.99 5.42 8.61
N ARG A 12 -12.21 5.60 9.69
CA ARG A 12 -10.80 5.17 9.73
C ARG A 12 -10.65 3.66 9.52
N ALA A 13 -11.52 2.87 10.17
CA ALA A 13 -11.49 1.42 9.99
C ALA A 13 -11.82 1.01 8.54
N LYS A 14 -12.76 1.70 7.88
CA LYS A 14 -13.08 1.46 6.46
C LYS A 14 -11.92 1.82 5.53
N SER A 15 -11.35 3.01 5.66
CA SER A 15 -10.21 3.44 4.83
C SER A 15 -9.02 2.49 4.95
N ARG A 16 -8.71 2.02 6.17
CA ARG A 16 -7.67 1.00 6.41
C ARG A 16 -7.90 -0.28 5.62
N VAL A 17 -9.15 -0.76 5.55
CA VAL A 17 -9.49 -1.98 4.81
C VAL A 17 -9.41 -1.77 3.30
N GLU A 18 -9.81 -0.61 2.81
CA GLU A 18 -9.72 -0.25 1.39
C GLU A 18 -8.27 -0.17 0.91
N GLU A 19 -7.38 0.47 1.68
CA GLU A 19 -5.95 0.54 1.38
C GLU A 19 -5.29 -0.85 1.39
N LEU A 20 -5.64 -1.69 2.37
CA LEU A 20 -5.20 -3.09 2.41
C LEU A 20 -5.65 -3.85 1.15
N LYS A 21 -6.91 -3.69 0.76
CA LYS A 21 -7.45 -4.31 -0.45
C LYS A 21 -6.70 -3.85 -1.70
N ALA A 22 -6.45 -2.56 -1.83
CA ALA A 22 -5.71 -2.00 -2.96
C ALA A 22 -4.28 -2.59 -3.02
N PHE A 23 -3.60 -2.68 -1.88
CA PHE A 23 -2.28 -3.32 -1.78
C PHE A 23 -2.32 -4.78 -2.25
N TYR A 24 -3.27 -5.57 -1.76
CA TYR A 24 -3.39 -6.98 -2.15
C TYR A 24 -3.72 -7.16 -3.63
N ILE A 25 -4.53 -6.29 -4.23
CA ILE A 25 -4.84 -6.35 -5.67
C ILE A 25 -3.57 -6.09 -6.49
N MET A 26 -2.79 -5.07 -6.13
CA MET A 26 -1.52 -4.77 -6.80
C MET A 26 -0.50 -5.90 -6.63
N LEU A 27 -0.40 -6.45 -5.42
CA LEU A 27 0.49 -7.57 -5.11
C LEU A 27 0.10 -8.85 -5.85
N ALA A 28 -1.19 -9.20 -5.86
CA ALA A 28 -1.68 -10.36 -6.58
C ALA A 28 -1.46 -10.21 -8.09
N GLY A 29 -1.75 -9.02 -8.64
CA GLY A 29 -1.44 -8.69 -10.03
C GLY A 29 0.04 -8.85 -10.35
N TYR A 30 0.93 -8.39 -9.46
CA TYR A 30 2.38 -8.55 -9.60
C TYR A 30 2.82 -10.01 -9.57
N VAL A 31 2.33 -10.81 -8.62
CA VAL A 31 2.65 -12.25 -8.52
C VAL A 31 2.22 -13.01 -9.77
N VAL A 32 1.14 -12.59 -10.45
CA VAL A 32 0.71 -13.19 -11.73
C VAL A 32 1.50 -12.63 -12.92
N LEU A 33 1.84 -11.34 -12.91
CA LEU A 33 2.58 -10.68 -13.98
C LEU A 33 4.03 -11.15 -14.08
N VAL A 34 4.69 -11.40 -12.95
CA VAL A 34 6.09 -11.87 -12.88
C VAL A 34 6.32 -13.17 -13.66
N PRO A 35 5.59 -14.28 -13.43
CA PRO A 35 5.76 -15.52 -14.19
C PRO A 35 5.37 -15.34 -15.66
N PHE A 36 4.38 -14.49 -15.96
CA PHE A 36 4.03 -14.15 -17.35
C PHE A 36 5.21 -13.46 -18.08
N LEU A 37 5.88 -12.50 -17.42
CA LEU A 37 7.06 -11.82 -17.95
C LEU A 37 8.25 -12.78 -18.13
N ILE A 38 8.47 -13.69 -17.18
CA ILE A 38 9.50 -14.73 -17.29
C ILE A 38 9.22 -15.63 -18.51
N TYR A 39 7.96 -16.03 -18.71
CA TYR A 39 7.55 -16.84 -19.85
C TYR A 39 7.78 -16.11 -21.19
N VAL A 40 7.41 -14.83 -21.29
CA VAL A 40 7.67 -14.01 -22.47
C VAL A 40 9.16 -13.85 -22.75
N ASN A 41 9.97 -13.66 -21.70
CA ASN A 41 11.42 -13.54 -21.84
C ASN A 41 12.05 -14.79 -22.48
N GLN A 42 11.55 -15.98 -22.14
CA GLN A 42 12.04 -17.23 -22.74
C GLN A 42 11.73 -17.36 -24.23
N ILE A 43 10.70 -16.68 -24.73
CA ILE A 43 10.27 -16.77 -26.13
C ILE A 43 10.93 -15.68 -26.99
N SER A 44 11.03 -14.45 -26.49
CA SER A 44 11.51 -13.32 -27.30
C SER A 44 13.02 -13.30 -27.48
N THR A 45 13.78 -13.40 -26.39
CA THR A 45 15.25 -13.22 -26.44
C THR A 45 15.90 -13.75 -25.15
N PRO A 46 16.52 -14.93 -25.15
CA PRO A 46 17.17 -15.50 -23.98
C PRO A 46 18.36 -14.66 -23.47
N ASP A 47 19.04 -13.95 -24.38
CA ASP A 47 20.27 -13.21 -24.10
C ASP A 47 20.04 -11.85 -23.41
N LEU A 48 18.84 -11.28 -23.55
CA LEU A 48 18.48 -9.98 -22.96
C LEU A 48 17.40 -10.21 -21.90
N GLN A 49 17.85 -10.33 -20.65
CA GLN A 49 16.99 -10.47 -19.47
C GLN A 49 16.28 -9.14 -19.15
N TRP A 50 15.38 -8.71 -20.02
CA TRP A 50 14.67 -7.43 -19.86
C TRP A 50 13.62 -7.49 -18.73
N PHE A 51 13.22 -8.70 -18.31
CA PHE A 51 12.20 -8.92 -17.28
C PHE A 51 12.53 -8.28 -15.93
N TRP A 52 13.79 -8.04 -15.60
CA TRP A 52 14.19 -7.40 -14.33
C TRP A 52 13.68 -5.96 -14.22
N ILE A 53 13.56 -5.22 -15.33
CA ILE A 53 13.08 -3.83 -15.33
C ILE A 53 11.64 -3.73 -14.78
N PRO A 54 10.63 -4.43 -15.35
CA PRO A 54 9.27 -4.40 -14.80
C PRO A 54 9.18 -5.08 -13.43
N VAL A 55 9.95 -6.13 -13.17
CA VAL A 55 9.95 -6.83 -11.88
C VAL A 55 10.47 -5.91 -10.76
N LEU A 56 11.59 -5.22 -10.96
CA LEU A 56 12.17 -4.29 -9.98
C LEU A 56 11.36 -2.99 -9.90
N GLY A 57 10.86 -2.48 -11.03
CA GLY A 57 10.03 -1.28 -11.06
C GLY A 57 8.72 -1.46 -10.30
N ALA A 58 7.93 -2.49 -10.66
CA ALA A 58 6.67 -2.75 -9.97
C ALA A 58 6.89 -3.26 -8.54
N GLY A 59 7.94 -4.07 -8.31
CA GLY A 59 8.28 -4.56 -6.97
C GLY A 59 8.67 -3.44 -6.01
N SER A 60 9.46 -2.45 -6.45
CA SER A 60 9.83 -1.30 -5.61
C SER A 60 8.64 -0.42 -5.25
N GLY A 61 7.69 -0.21 -6.16
CA GLY A 61 6.45 0.53 -5.89
C GLY A 61 5.57 -0.16 -4.86
N ILE A 62 5.41 -1.48 -4.98
CA ILE A 62 4.64 -2.30 -4.02
C ILE A 62 5.32 -2.30 -2.65
N LEU A 63 6.65 -2.40 -2.61
CA LEU A 63 7.42 -2.37 -1.36
C LEU A 63 7.31 -1.01 -0.66
N ALA A 64 7.42 0.09 -1.40
CA ALA A 64 7.22 1.44 -0.86
C ALA A 64 5.79 1.63 -0.32
N TYR A 65 4.79 1.14 -1.05
CA TYR A 65 3.39 1.18 -0.61
C TYR A 65 3.15 0.33 0.64
N ALA A 66 3.78 -0.85 0.75
CA ALA A 66 3.74 -1.68 1.95
C ALA A 66 4.35 -0.95 3.16
N ILE A 67 5.52 -0.31 2.99
CA ILE A 67 6.17 0.45 4.06
C ILE A 67 5.26 1.60 4.52
N LEU A 68 4.63 2.33 3.59
CA LEU A 68 3.68 3.38 3.93
C LEU A 68 2.46 2.83 4.68
N LEU A 69 1.89 1.71 4.23
CA LEU A 69 0.71 1.10 4.83
C LEU A 69 0.98 0.56 6.24
N PHE A 70 2.11 -0.10 6.47
CA PHE A 70 2.45 -0.67 7.79
C PHE A 70 3.07 0.36 8.74
N TYR A 71 3.95 1.24 8.24
CA TYR A 71 4.71 2.17 9.06
C TYR A 71 4.07 3.56 9.16
N GLY A 72 3.35 3.99 8.12
CA GLY A 72 2.58 5.25 8.11
C GLY A 72 1.51 5.29 9.20
N ASN A 73 0.93 4.14 9.56
CA ASN A 73 -0.05 4.04 10.65
C ASN A 73 0.45 4.60 11.99
N LYS A 74 1.73 4.39 12.34
CA LYS A 74 2.30 4.92 13.58
C LYS A 74 2.46 6.44 13.53
N TRP A 75 2.78 6.99 12.36
CA TRP A 75 2.92 8.43 12.17
C TRP A 75 1.55 9.12 12.17
N GLU A 76 0.57 8.52 11.50
CA GLU A 76 -0.79 9.04 11.38
C GLU A 76 -1.50 9.09 12.74
N ASP A 77 -1.40 8.02 13.54
CA ASP A 77 -1.97 7.99 14.89
C ASP A 77 -1.30 9.02 15.82
N LYS A 78 0.00 9.30 15.64
CA LYS A 78 0.70 10.36 16.38
C LYS A 78 0.20 11.74 15.98
N LYS A 79 -0.01 11.99 14.69
CA LYS A 79 -0.47 13.28 14.16
C LYS A 79 -1.90 13.59 14.58
N ILE A 80 -2.78 12.59 14.55
CA ILE A 80 -4.16 12.73 15.01
C ILE A 80 -4.19 13.03 16.51
N LYS A 81 -3.35 12.38 17.31
CA LYS A 81 -3.24 12.66 18.75
C LYS A 81 -2.74 14.09 19.02
N GLU A 82 -1.78 14.59 18.24
CA GLU A 82 -1.31 15.99 18.33
C GLU A 82 -2.44 17.00 18.03
N ILE A 83 -3.27 16.74 17.01
CA ILE A 83 -4.38 17.63 16.63
C ILE A 83 -5.45 17.64 17.72
N LEU A 84 -5.87 16.46 18.21
CA LEU A 84 -6.89 16.35 19.26
C LEU A 84 -6.47 17.02 20.58
N VAL A 85 -5.17 16.95 20.94
CA VAL A 85 -4.65 17.64 22.13
C VAL A 85 -4.67 19.15 21.93
N LYS A 86 -4.36 19.65 20.73
CA LYS A 86 -4.43 21.10 20.42
C LYS A 86 -5.85 21.65 20.41
N GLU A 87 -6.83 20.87 19.95
CA GLU A 87 -8.24 21.28 19.99
C GLU A 87 -8.82 21.30 21.41
N ASN A 88 -8.40 20.37 22.29
CA ASN A 88 -8.83 20.35 23.69
C ASN A 88 -8.13 21.39 24.60
N GLN A 89 -7.09 22.07 24.11
CA GLN A 89 -6.39 23.13 24.85
C GLN A 89 -6.84 24.55 24.50
N LYS A 90 -7.89 24.69 23.68
CA LYS A 90 -8.63 25.94 23.45
C LYS A 90 -10.02 25.87 24.05
#